data_AF-A0A7G3BIL1-F1
#
_entry.id   AF-A0A7G3BIL1-F1
#
_cell.length_a   1.000
_cell.length_b   1.000
_cell.length_c   1.000
_cell.angle_alpha   90.00
_cell.angle_beta   90.00
_cell.angle_gamma   90.00
#
_symmetry.space_group_name_H-M   'P 1'
#
loop_
_entity.id
_entity.type
_entity.pdbx_description
1 polymer ?
#
loop_
_entity_poly.entity_id
_entity_poly.type
_entity_poly.pdbx_seq_one_letter_code
_entity_poly.pdbx_strand_id
1 'polypeptide(L)'
;MAVYQNISSFKAYRTNLLQSLYQHEGTISIGQVRFNNPPYTGLVLKLWKDAIYIEYHKSYDEVLKSTTREKLESLQNNLDSMITCAFWEKGVVITPANKDEFPDTKMGMKLRAEYYVLIADKCLTCFNDQHTA
;
A
#
# COMPACT_ATOMS: atom_id res chain seq x y z
N MET A 1 15.43 23.86 -19.17
CA MET A 1 15.45 22.97 -17.98
C MET A 1 14.04 22.91 -17.44
N ALA A 2 13.41 21.73 -17.44
CA ALA A 2 12.06 21.58 -16.90
C ALA A 2 12.11 21.77 -15.37
N VAL A 3 11.37 22.75 -14.87
CA VAL A 3 11.19 22.99 -13.43
C VAL A 3 10.33 21.84 -12.90
N TYR A 4 10.95 20.85 -12.26
CA TYR A 4 10.22 19.86 -11.48
C TYR A 4 9.58 20.58 -10.29
N GLN A 5 8.31 20.94 -10.44
CA GLN A 5 7.50 21.51 -9.38
C GLN A 5 7.58 20.62 -8.13
N ASN A 6 8.00 21.23 -7.02
CA ASN A 6 8.01 20.74 -5.63
C ASN A 6 7.18 19.48 -5.37
N ILE A 7 7.73 18.30 -5.70
CA ILE A 7 7.20 17.03 -5.20
C ILE A 7 7.47 17.04 -3.69
N SER A 8 6.43 16.98 -2.87
CA SER A 8 6.60 16.99 -1.41
C SER A 8 7.60 15.90 -0.98
N SER A 9 8.42 16.18 0.04
CA SER A 9 9.45 15.22 0.51
C SER A 9 8.84 13.85 0.84
N PHE A 10 7.61 13.82 1.35
CA PHE A 10 6.82 12.60 1.53
C PHE A 10 6.60 11.80 0.23
N LYS A 11 6.17 12.48 -0.86
CA LYS A 11 5.92 11.85 -2.16
C LYS A 11 7.20 11.28 -2.77
N ALA A 12 8.32 11.99 -2.66
CA ALA A 12 9.61 11.50 -3.14
C ALA A 12 10.08 10.29 -2.32
N TYR A 13 10.02 10.37 -0.99
CA TYR A 13 10.56 9.33 -0.12
C TYR A 13 9.80 8.00 -0.24
N ARG A 14 8.46 8.04 -0.22
CA ARG A 14 7.65 6.82 -0.41
C ARG A 14 7.87 6.18 -1.79
N THR A 15 8.11 6.97 -2.83
CA THR A 15 8.40 6.44 -4.17
C THR A 15 9.73 5.69 -4.17
N ASN A 16 10.76 6.26 -3.55
CA ASN A 16 12.06 5.61 -3.42
C ASN A 16 11.99 4.31 -2.61
N LEU A 17 11.20 4.29 -1.52
CA LEU A 17 10.97 3.06 -0.74
C LEU A 17 10.31 1.97 -1.58
N LEU A 18 9.23 2.30 -2.30
CA LEU A 18 8.54 1.35 -3.18
C LEU A 18 9.45 0.85 -4.30
N GLN A 19 10.25 1.74 -4.90
CA GLN A 19 11.26 1.37 -5.89
C GLN A 19 12.29 0.40 -5.31
N SER A 20 12.73 0.62 -4.07
CA SER A 20 13.69 -0.27 -3.42
C SER A 20 13.13 -1.65 -3.10
N LEU A 21 11.84 -1.76 -2.77
CA LEU A 21 11.20 -3.02 -2.38
C LEU A 21 10.71 -3.83 -3.58
N TYR A 22 10.19 -3.15 -4.61
CA TYR A 22 9.60 -3.77 -5.78
C TYR A 22 10.40 -3.44 -7.04
N GLN A 23 11.74 -3.54 -6.96
CA GLN A 23 12.67 -3.13 -8.04
C GLN A 23 12.37 -3.77 -9.40
N HIS A 24 11.75 -4.96 -9.39
CA HIS A 24 11.37 -5.70 -10.59
C HIS A 24 10.12 -5.15 -11.29
N GLU A 25 9.38 -4.25 -10.63
CA GLU A 25 8.19 -3.61 -11.18
C GLU A 25 8.55 -2.31 -11.91
N GLY A 26 8.43 -2.31 -13.24
CA GLY A 26 8.72 -1.13 -14.08
C GLY A 26 7.68 0.00 -14.02
N THR A 27 6.66 -0.10 -13.17
CA THR A 27 5.46 0.76 -13.16
C THR A 27 5.36 1.68 -11.93
N ILE A 28 6.44 1.81 -11.16
CA ILE A 28 6.42 2.56 -9.91
C ILE A 28 6.39 4.06 -10.18
N SER A 29 5.37 4.75 -9.69
CA SER A 29 5.19 6.20 -9.86
C SER A 29 4.55 6.85 -8.65
N ILE A 30 5.19 7.89 -8.09
CA ILE A 30 4.62 8.82 -7.09
C ILE A 30 3.85 8.15 -5.93
N GLY A 31 4.45 7.15 -5.29
CA GLY A 31 3.83 6.41 -4.18
C GLY A 31 2.81 5.35 -4.61
N GLN A 32 2.81 4.97 -5.87
CA GLN A 32 1.99 3.90 -6.42
C GLN A 32 2.88 2.84 -7.09
N VAL A 33 2.49 1.58 -6.96
CA VAL A 33 3.05 0.44 -7.69
C VAL A 33 1.91 -0.30 -8.37
N ARG A 34 2.05 -0.63 -9.65
CA ARG A 34 1.15 -1.55 -10.35
C ARG A 34 1.89 -2.87 -10.57
N PHE A 35 1.46 -3.91 -9.91
CA PHE A 35 2.12 -5.20 -10.00
C PHE A 35 1.76 -5.89 -11.32
N ASN A 36 2.78 -6.12 -12.14
CA ASN A 36 2.65 -6.85 -13.40
C ASN A 36 3.19 -8.28 -13.28
N ASN A 37 3.95 -8.60 -12.23
CA ASN A 37 4.51 -9.93 -12.01
C ASN A 37 3.76 -10.69 -10.90
N PRO A 38 3.80 -12.04 -10.91
CA PRO A 38 3.31 -12.84 -9.80
C PRO A 38 4.08 -12.54 -8.49
N PRO A 39 3.46 -12.69 -7.31
CA PRO A 39 2.11 -13.21 -7.07
C PRO A 39 1.01 -12.13 -7.08
N TYR A 40 1.36 -10.85 -7.23
CA TYR A 40 0.42 -9.73 -7.06
C TYR A 40 -0.14 -9.19 -8.38
N THR A 41 -0.02 -9.95 -9.47
CA THR A 41 -0.38 -9.49 -10.81
C THR A 41 -1.78 -8.88 -10.84
N GLY A 42 -1.86 -7.68 -11.42
CA GLY A 42 -3.12 -6.94 -11.55
C GLY A 42 -3.46 -6.07 -10.35
N LEU A 43 -2.76 -6.18 -9.22
CA LEU A 43 -2.95 -5.27 -8.08
C LEU A 43 -2.27 -3.92 -8.29
N VAL A 44 -2.80 -2.91 -7.62
CA VAL A 44 -2.25 -1.58 -7.50
C VAL A 44 -2.17 -1.24 -6.02
N LEU A 45 -0.96 -0.96 -5.55
CA LEU A 45 -0.72 -0.37 -4.23
C LEU A 45 -0.58 1.14 -4.38
N LYS A 46 -1.32 1.93 -3.60
CA LYS A 46 -1.18 3.40 -3.53
C LYS A 46 -1.01 3.85 -2.08
N LEU A 47 0.07 4.57 -1.80
CA LEU A 47 0.34 5.18 -0.51
C LEU A 47 -0.06 6.65 -0.54
N TRP A 48 -1.11 7.01 0.18
CA TRP A 48 -1.57 8.39 0.34
C TRP A 48 -1.10 8.98 1.67
N LYS A 49 -1.43 10.25 1.95
CA LYS A 49 -1.02 10.90 3.21
C LYS A 49 -1.59 10.17 4.42
N ASP A 50 -2.86 9.79 4.34
CA ASP A 50 -3.65 9.33 5.49
C ASP A 50 -4.24 7.92 5.31
N ALA A 51 -3.94 7.28 4.17
CA ALA A 51 -4.51 5.98 3.81
C ALA A 51 -3.59 5.20 2.86
N ILE A 52 -3.80 3.89 2.83
CA ILE A 52 -3.16 2.93 1.94
C ILE A 52 -4.25 2.25 1.14
N TYR A 53 -4.07 2.12 -0.17
CA TYR A 53 -5.02 1.46 -1.06
C TYR A 53 -4.36 0.24 -1.68
N ILE A 54 -5.03 -0.90 -1.62
CA ILE A 54 -4.65 -2.11 -2.35
C ILE A 54 -5.87 -2.59 -3.12
N GLU A 55 -5.82 -2.53 -4.45
CA GLU A 55 -6.97 -2.82 -5.30
C GLU A 55 -6.56 -3.44 -6.63
N TYR A 56 -7.46 -4.22 -7.24
CA TYR A 56 -7.28 -4.69 -8.62
C TYR A 56 -7.39 -3.51 -9.59
N HIS A 57 -6.44 -3.41 -10.52
CA HIS A 57 -6.42 -2.39 -11.54
C HIS A 57 -7.68 -2.48 -12.41
N LYS A 58 -8.24 -1.35 -12.85
CA LYS A 58 -9.50 -1.29 -13.62
C LYS A 58 -9.58 -2.16 -14.89
N SER A 59 -8.43 -2.58 -15.42
CA SER A 59 -8.35 -3.46 -16.60
C SER A 59 -8.52 -4.95 -16.26
N TYR A 60 -8.58 -5.27 -14.97
CA TYR A 60 -8.77 -6.61 -14.41
C TYR A 60 -10.21 -6.70 -13.92
N ASP A 61 -10.85 -7.83 -14.19
CA ASP A 61 -12.25 -8.09 -13.81
C ASP A 61 -12.35 -8.75 -12.43
N GLU A 62 -11.21 -8.89 -11.76
CA GLU A 62 -11.08 -9.48 -10.45
C GLU A 62 -11.73 -8.60 -9.37
N VAL A 63 -12.40 -9.28 -8.44
CA VAL A 63 -13.00 -8.72 -7.23
C VAL A 63 -12.29 -9.27 -6.01
N LEU A 64 -12.42 -8.57 -4.88
CA LEU A 64 -11.84 -9.00 -3.63
C LEU A 64 -12.46 -10.35 -3.19
N LYS A 65 -11.62 -11.38 -3.07
CA LYS A 65 -12.04 -12.69 -2.60
C LYS A 65 -12.40 -12.66 -1.12
N SER A 66 -13.37 -13.49 -0.70
CA SER A 66 -13.73 -13.65 0.71
C SER A 66 -12.54 -14.09 1.57
N THR A 67 -11.71 -14.99 1.05
CA THR A 67 -10.48 -15.45 1.73
C THR A 67 -9.50 -14.32 2.01
N THR A 68 -9.29 -13.41 1.05
CA THR A 68 -8.44 -12.23 1.23
C THR A 68 -9.02 -11.30 2.30
N ARG A 69 -10.34 -11.12 2.30
CA ARG A 69 -11.04 -10.32 3.30
C ARG A 69 -10.87 -10.89 4.70
N GLU A 70 -11.10 -12.19 4.89
CA GLU A 70 -10.91 -12.87 6.17
C GLU A 70 -9.46 -12.76 6.69
N LYS A 71 -8.47 -12.92 5.80
CA LYS A 71 -7.05 -12.71 6.12
C LYS A 71 -6.78 -11.28 6.60
N LEU A 72 -7.36 -10.27 5.93
CA LEU A 72 -7.20 -8.86 6.30
C LEU A 72 -7.91 -8.51 7.61
N GLU A 73 -9.10 -9.07 7.86
CA GLU A 73 -9.83 -8.90 9.13
C GLU A 73 -9.05 -9.56 10.29
N SER A 74 -8.50 -10.75 10.07
CA SER A 74 -7.61 -11.42 11.04
C SER A 74 -6.35 -10.60 11.32
N LEU A 75 -5.71 -10.06 10.27
CA LEU A 75 -4.55 -9.17 10.42
C LEU A 75 -4.91 -7.91 11.22
N GLN A 76 -6.06 -7.29 10.95
CA GLN A 76 -6.55 -6.13 11.69
C GLN A 76 -6.72 -6.44 13.19
N ASN A 77 -7.27 -7.60 13.53
CA ASN A 77 -7.44 -8.03 14.92
C ASN A 77 -6.09 -8.30 15.60
N ASN A 78 -5.14 -8.94 14.89
CA ASN A 78 -3.80 -9.23 15.41
C ASN A 78 -2.95 -7.97 15.62
N LEU A 79 -3.23 -6.91 14.87
CA LEU A 79 -2.56 -5.62 15.02
C LEU A 79 -3.27 -4.72 16.03
N ASP A 80 -4.14 -5.25 16.91
CA ASP A 80 -4.76 -4.52 18.02
C ASP A 80 -5.39 -3.17 17.59
N SER A 81 -6.08 -3.17 16.44
CA SER A 81 -6.69 -1.96 15.86
C SER A 81 -5.72 -0.84 15.48
N MET A 82 -4.42 -1.12 15.32
CA MET A 82 -3.45 -0.17 14.75
C MET A 82 -3.81 0.24 13.31
N ILE A 83 -4.63 -0.56 12.63
CA ILE A 83 -5.18 -0.27 11.31
C ILE A 83 -6.68 -0.52 11.32
N THR A 84 -7.39 0.16 10.43
CA THR A 84 -8.78 -0.16 10.07
C THR A 84 -8.88 -0.46 8.60
N CYS A 85 -9.53 -1.56 8.24
CA CYS A 85 -9.78 -1.95 6.85
C CYS A 85 -11.22 -1.59 6.44
N ALA A 86 -11.37 -0.81 5.37
CA ALA A 86 -12.64 -0.59 4.71
C ALA A 86 -12.62 -1.32 3.35
N PHE A 87 -13.52 -2.28 3.19
CA PHE A 87 -13.58 -3.15 2.01
C PHE A 87 -14.53 -2.59 0.96
N TRP A 88 -14.13 -2.73 -0.30
CA TRP A 88 -14.93 -2.42 -1.47
C TRP A 88 -14.77 -3.54 -2.49
N GLU A 89 -15.56 -3.50 -3.56
CA GLU A 89 -15.68 -4.60 -4.52
C GLU A 89 -14.32 -5.09 -5.08
N LYS A 90 -13.40 -4.17 -5.41
CA LYS A 90 -12.11 -4.50 -6.05
C LYS A 90 -10.89 -4.43 -5.13
N GLY A 91 -11.03 -4.28 -3.81
CA GLY A 91 -9.85 -4.09 -2.95
C GLY A 91 -10.13 -3.72 -1.49
N VAL A 92 -9.19 -2.99 -0.89
CA VAL A 92 -9.29 -2.47 0.47
C VAL A 92 -8.65 -1.09 0.61
N VAL A 93 -9.24 -0.25 1.47
CA VAL A 93 -8.61 0.95 2.03
C VAL A 93 -8.17 0.65 3.47
N ILE A 94 -6.90 0.86 3.75
CA ILE A 94 -6.31 0.65 5.07
C ILE A 94 -5.96 2.02 5.65
N THR A 95 -6.50 2.33 6.83
CA THR A 95 -6.23 3.57 7.56
C THR A 95 -5.47 3.25 8.84
N PRO A 96 -4.20 3.70 8.98
CA PRO A 96 -3.47 3.55 10.24
C PRO A 96 -4.05 4.45 11.33
N ALA A 97 -4.27 3.92 12.53
CA ALA A 97 -4.90 4.62 13.64
C ALA A 97 -4.05 5.79 14.16
N ASN A 98 -2.73 5.63 14.18
CA ASN A 98 -1.78 6.63 14.66
C ASN A 98 -1.27 7.59 13.57
N LYS A 99 -2.01 7.75 12.47
CA LYS A 99 -1.59 8.61 11.34
C LYS A 99 -1.26 10.06 11.73
N ASP A 100 -1.91 10.57 12.77
CA ASP A 100 -1.76 11.95 13.26
C ASP A 100 -0.58 12.13 14.22
N GLU A 101 0.06 11.05 14.67
CA GLU A 101 1.23 11.11 15.56
C GLU A 101 2.51 11.51 14.82
N PHE A 102 2.53 11.40 13.49
CA PHE A 102 3.68 11.79 12.68
C PHE A 102 3.64 13.29 12.40
N PRO A 103 4.62 14.10 12.85
CA PRO A 103 4.63 15.52 12.57
C PRO A 103 4.89 15.80 11.09
N ASP A 104 4.33 16.88 10.55
CA ASP A 104 4.55 17.32 9.16
C ASP A 104 5.94 18.01 8.99
N THR A 105 6.98 17.38 9.54
CA THR A 105 8.41 17.72 9.33
C THR A 105 9.04 16.75 8.34
N LYS A 106 10.22 17.08 7.78
CA LYS A 106 10.95 16.16 6.87
C LYS A 106 11.18 14.77 7.49
N MET A 107 11.55 14.73 8.78
CA MET A 107 11.76 13.47 9.51
C MET A 107 10.43 12.73 9.78
N GLY A 108 9.40 13.44 10.22
CA GLY A 108 8.09 12.83 10.48
C GLY A 108 7.43 12.27 9.22
N MET A 109 7.56 12.96 8.08
CA MET A 109 7.13 12.45 6.77
C MET A 109 7.89 11.18 6.35
N LYS A 110 9.20 11.11 6.64
CA LYS A 110 10.02 9.93 6.37
C LYS A 110 9.51 8.73 7.17
N LEU A 111 9.35 8.89 8.48
CA LEU A 111 8.83 7.86 9.39
C LEU A 111 7.42 7.42 9.01
N ARG A 112 6.52 8.36 8.66
CA ARG A 112 5.18 8.05 8.17
C ARG A 112 5.24 7.17 6.92
N ALA A 113 6.12 7.50 5.96
CA ALA A 113 6.27 6.71 4.73
C ALA A 113 6.81 5.31 4.99
N GLU A 114 7.84 5.16 5.84
CA GLU A 114 8.39 3.86 6.25
C GLU A 114 7.31 3.00 6.93
N TYR A 115 6.58 3.60 7.87
CA TYR A 115 5.50 2.93 8.59
C TYR A 115 4.36 2.47 7.65
N TYR A 116 3.96 3.32 6.70
CA TYR A 116 2.90 3.00 5.74
C TYR A 116 3.32 1.88 4.78
N VAL A 117 4.59 1.89 4.35
CA VAL A 117 5.15 0.82 3.51
C VAL A 117 5.13 -0.52 4.26
N LEU A 118 5.51 -0.54 5.55
CA LEU A 118 5.47 -1.76 6.37
C LEU A 118 4.06 -2.33 6.53
N ILE A 119 3.07 -1.47 6.77
CA ILE A 119 1.66 -1.88 6.83
C ILE A 119 1.20 -2.41 5.47
N ALA A 120 1.50 -1.67 4.39
CA ALA A 120 1.11 -2.04 3.04
C ALA A 120 1.66 -3.41 2.66
N ASP A 121 2.94 -3.68 2.95
CA ASP A 121 3.58 -4.95 2.64
C ASP A 121 2.93 -6.11 3.38
N LYS A 122 2.67 -5.96 4.69
CA LYS A 122 1.93 -6.95 5.49
C LYS A 122 0.53 -7.22 4.91
N CYS A 123 -0.21 -6.17 4.57
CA CYS A 123 -1.56 -6.32 4.01
C CYS A 123 -1.53 -6.94 2.61
N LEU A 124 -0.52 -6.62 1.80
CA LEU A 124 -0.36 -7.15 0.45
C LEU A 124 -0.19 -8.67 0.46
N THR A 125 0.49 -9.23 1.46
CA THR A 125 0.62 -10.69 1.60
C THR A 125 -0.72 -11.42 1.76
N CYS A 126 -1.78 -10.74 2.25
CA CYS A 126 -3.12 -11.33 2.35
C CYS A 126 -3.76 -11.60 0.98
N PHE A 127 -3.30 -10.89 -0.06
CA PHE A 127 -3.69 -11.13 -1.46
C PHE A 127 -2.88 -12.24 -2.12
N ASN A 128 -1.82 -12.74 -1.47
CA ASN A 128 -1.12 -13.89 -1.97
C ASN A 128 -1.95 -15.15 -1.68
N ASP A 129 -2.44 -15.77 -2.74
CA ASP A 129 -3.08 -17.09 -2.68
C ASP A 129 -2.06 -18.23 -2.69
N GLN A 130 -0.75 -17.93 -2.73
CA GLN A 130 0.31 -18.94 -2.53
C GLN A 130 0.47 -19.31 -1.05
N HIS A 131 -0.55 -19.99 -0.54
CA HIS A 131 -0.37 -21.18 0.28
C HIS A 131 -1.11 -22.29 -0.48
N THR A 132 -0.41 -23.14 -1.25
CA THR A 132 -0.04 -24.52 -0.83
C THR A 132 -1.10 -25.10 0.09
N ALA A 133 -2.03 -25.89 -0.46
CA ALA A 133 -1.88 -27.34 -0.65
C ALA A 133 -2.00 -28.10 0.67
#